data_AF-A0A7L6CQZ5-F1
#
_entry.id   AF-A0A7L6CQZ5-F1
#
_cell.length_a   1.000
_cell.length_b   1.000
_cell.length_c   1.000
_cell.angle_alpha   90.00
_cell.angle_beta   90.00
_cell.angle_gamma   90.00
#
_symmetry.space_group_name_H-M   'P 1'
#
loop_
_entity.id
_entity.type
_entity.pdbx_description
1 polymer ?
#
loop_
_entity_poly.entity_id
_entity_poly.type
_entity_poly.pdbx_seq_one_letter_code
_entity_poly.pdbx_strand_id
1 'polypeptide(L)'
;MSAIRTVKIFLLMLGVLVIKQGNTTTTESGVHGSEAFLQLAISYDLSGKPELARPIYDQLSRDNNAELSAVPSAVNYIALNNIKLATTLFSAIEHSAHSRDRNYAQLWSLWLTAYQWKGSKTALIKRNKQYINTHTWDLPWEQRIARLYAGEITPEALLLSISNWNVNEKMKSDVLTESLFFANSYLEFVDNNTSLAKELFTQYQHALNNSSLEQPLLLKKYEK
;
A
#
# COMPACT_ATOMS: atom_id res chain seq x y z
N MET A 1 -9.31 -35.08 -7.86
CA MET A 1 -9.56 -33.73 -8.43
C MET A 1 -10.40 -32.96 -7.43
N SER A 2 -9.76 -32.17 -6.57
CA SER A 2 -10.42 -31.38 -5.53
C SER A 2 -10.35 -29.90 -5.91
N ALA A 3 -11.53 -29.31 -6.13
CA ALA A 3 -11.68 -27.90 -6.46
C ALA A 3 -11.42 -27.05 -5.23
N ILE A 4 -10.34 -26.27 -5.26
CA ILE A 4 -10.01 -25.25 -4.28
C ILE A 4 -11.07 -24.14 -4.40
N ARG A 5 -11.90 -24.01 -3.37
CA ARG A 5 -12.80 -22.86 -3.18
C ARG A 5 -11.95 -21.65 -2.81
N THR A 6 -11.55 -20.87 -3.81
CA THR A 6 -10.97 -19.54 -3.65
C THR A 6 -12.06 -18.57 -3.16
N VAL A 7 -12.07 -18.26 -1.87
CA VAL A 7 -12.92 -17.20 -1.30
C VAL A 7 -12.24 -15.86 -1.54
N LYS A 8 -12.93 -15.03 -2.33
CA LYS A 8 -12.65 -13.62 -2.60
C LYS A 8 -12.55 -12.82 -1.29
N ILE A 9 -11.41 -12.18 -1.04
CA ILE A 9 -11.36 -10.94 -0.25
C ILE A 9 -11.10 -9.82 -1.25
N PHE A 10 -12.22 -9.28 -1.71
CA PHE A 10 -12.34 -8.09 -2.53
C PHE A 10 -12.29 -6.90 -1.55
N LEU A 11 -11.41 -5.92 -1.80
CA LEU A 11 -11.56 -4.52 -1.40
C LEU A 11 -12.22 -4.25 -0.03
N LEU A 12 -11.42 -3.88 0.97
CA LEU A 12 -11.87 -3.17 2.18
C LEU A 12 -12.42 -1.74 1.89
N MET A 13 -12.82 -1.47 0.65
CA MET A 13 -13.39 -0.21 0.16
C MET A 13 -14.52 -0.49 -0.84
N LEU A 14 -15.52 -1.25 -0.40
CA LEU A 14 -16.94 -1.15 -0.80
C LEU A 14 -17.74 -2.35 -0.24
N GLY A 15 -18.22 -2.22 0.99
CA GLY A 15 -19.26 -3.05 1.57
C GLY A 15 -20.44 -2.17 1.99
N VAL A 16 -21.42 -2.06 1.11
CA VAL A 16 -22.68 -1.34 1.33
C VAL A 16 -23.46 -1.97 2.48
N LEU A 17 -23.96 -1.12 3.37
CA LEU A 17 -24.98 -1.37 4.37
C LEU A 17 -26.18 -2.12 3.75
N VAL A 18 -26.32 -3.42 4.04
CA VAL A 18 -27.60 -4.15 3.92
C VAL A 18 -27.97 -4.62 5.31
N ILE A 19 -28.86 -3.85 5.96
CA ILE A 19 -29.48 -4.22 7.22
C ILE A 19 -30.40 -5.42 6.94
N LYS A 20 -30.05 -6.59 7.46
CA LYS A 20 -31.00 -7.69 7.62
C LYS A 20 -31.19 -7.91 9.11
N GLN A 21 -32.36 -7.52 9.61
CA GLN A 21 -32.78 -7.76 10.99
C GLN A 21 -32.78 -9.26 11.29
N GLY A 22 -32.11 -9.65 12.39
CA GLY A 22 -32.15 -10.99 12.96
C GLY A 22 -31.56 -10.97 14.36
N ASN A 23 -32.41 -11.12 15.37
CA ASN A 23 -32.08 -11.11 16.80
C ASN A 23 -31.02 -12.15 17.19
N THR A 24 -29.90 -11.71 17.80
CA THR A 24 -29.20 -12.42 18.89
C THR A 24 -28.29 -11.47 19.66
N THR A 25 -28.49 -11.37 20.98
CA THR A 25 -27.73 -10.56 21.93
C THR A 25 -26.37 -11.19 22.25
N THR A 26 -25.29 -10.69 21.66
CA THR A 26 -23.90 -10.87 22.15
C THR A 26 -22.96 -9.81 21.55
N THR A 27 -22.50 -8.83 22.35
CA THR A 27 -21.29 -7.98 22.14
C THR A 27 -21.01 -7.44 20.72
N GLU A 28 -22.01 -6.93 20.00
CA GLU A 28 -21.81 -6.29 18.68
C GLU A 28 -21.38 -4.82 18.76
N SER A 29 -21.53 -4.15 19.91
CA SER A 29 -21.31 -2.70 20.03
C SER A 29 -19.84 -2.26 19.93
N GLY A 30 -18.88 -3.15 20.24
CA GLY A 30 -17.45 -2.83 20.20
C GLY A 30 -16.84 -2.93 18.79
N VAL A 31 -17.29 -3.90 18.00
CA VAL A 31 -16.73 -4.19 16.67
C VAL A 31 -17.17 -3.13 15.64
N HIS A 32 -18.44 -2.71 15.68
CA HIS A 32 -18.95 -1.65 14.80
C HIS A 32 -18.35 -0.28 15.08
N GLY A 33 -17.93 -0.02 16.33
CA GLY A 33 -17.25 1.21 16.71
C GLY A 33 -15.85 1.32 16.07
N SER A 34 -15.02 0.28 16.22
CA SER A 34 -13.66 0.27 15.67
C SER A 34 -13.64 0.37 14.14
N GLU A 35 -14.59 -0.27 13.45
CA GLU A 35 -14.68 -0.19 11.99
C GLU A 35 -15.03 1.22 11.52
N ALA A 36 -15.99 1.90 12.17
CA ALA A 36 -16.33 3.28 11.85
C ALA A 36 -15.15 4.24 12.10
N PHE A 37 -14.41 4.05 13.19
CA PHE A 37 -13.20 4.83 13.47
C PHE A 37 -12.10 4.57 12.43
N LEU A 38 -11.88 3.32 12.03
CA LEU A 38 -10.92 2.97 10.99
C LEU A 38 -11.27 3.65 9.66
N GLN A 39 -12.53 3.59 9.25
CA GLN A 39 -13.00 4.26 8.02
C GLN A 39 -12.83 5.78 8.10
N LEU A 40 -13.08 6.39 9.26
CA LEU A 40 -12.83 7.81 9.47
C LEU A 40 -11.34 8.15 9.35
N ALA A 41 -10.45 7.38 9.98
CA ALA A 41 -9.00 7.58 9.89
C ALA A 41 -8.50 7.48 8.45
N ILE A 42 -8.92 6.44 7.71
CA ILE A 42 -8.59 6.26 6.29
C ILE A 42 -9.12 7.45 5.46
N SER A 43 -10.34 7.91 5.73
CA SER A 43 -10.90 9.07 5.00
C SER A 43 -10.07 10.35 5.17
N TYR A 44 -9.47 10.54 6.36
CA TYR A 44 -8.56 11.66 6.60
C TYR A 44 -7.25 11.51 5.83
N ASP A 45 -6.65 10.31 5.79
CA ASP A 45 -5.46 10.05 4.97
C ASP A 45 -5.74 10.29 3.49
N LEU A 46 -6.85 9.75 2.96
CA LEU A 46 -7.27 9.91 1.57
C LEU A 46 -7.58 11.37 1.20
N SER A 47 -7.94 12.18 2.18
CA SER A 47 -8.16 13.62 2.00
C SER A 47 -6.87 14.45 2.17
N GLY A 48 -5.71 13.79 2.32
CA GLY A 48 -4.42 14.46 2.52
C GLY A 48 -4.27 15.12 3.89
N LYS A 49 -4.99 14.65 4.92
CA LYS A 49 -4.99 15.17 6.30
C LYS A 49 -4.49 14.12 7.31
N PRO A 50 -3.26 13.59 7.15
CA PRO A 50 -2.76 12.50 7.98
C PRO A 50 -2.64 12.87 9.46
N GLU A 51 -2.49 14.15 9.80
CA GLU A 51 -2.47 14.64 11.17
C GLU A 51 -3.80 14.44 11.91
N LEU A 52 -4.93 14.46 11.19
CA LEU A 52 -6.26 14.19 11.75
C LEU A 52 -6.52 12.69 11.92
N ALA A 53 -5.93 11.86 11.06
CA ALA A 53 -6.04 10.40 11.14
C ALA A 53 -5.23 9.81 12.32
N ARG A 54 -4.05 10.39 12.60
CA ARG A 54 -3.09 9.87 13.58
C ARG A 54 -3.66 9.55 14.97
N PRO A 55 -4.38 10.46 15.67
CA PRO A 55 -4.93 10.15 16.99
C PRO A 55 -5.92 8.98 16.97
N ILE A 56 -6.64 8.79 15.85
CA ILE A 56 -7.59 7.68 15.70
C ILE A 56 -6.84 6.36 15.55
N TYR A 57 -5.79 6.31 14.73
CA TYR A 57 -4.95 5.11 14.62
C TYR A 57 -4.24 4.78 15.94
N ASP A 58 -3.80 5.79 16.70
CA ASP A 58 -3.16 5.59 18.00
C ASP A 58 -4.14 4.95 19.00
N GLN A 59 -5.42 5.32 18.94
CA GLN A 59 -6.48 4.67 19.71
C GLN A 59 -6.71 3.24 19.23
N LEU A 60 -6.91 3.02 17.92
CA LEU A 60 -7.15 1.69 17.33
C LEU A 60 -6.01 0.70 17.60
N SER A 61 -4.76 1.17 17.70
CA SER A 61 -3.60 0.34 18.00
C SER A 61 -3.62 -0.31 19.40
N ARG A 62 -4.46 0.20 20.30
CA ARG A 62 -4.62 -0.31 21.68
C ARG A 62 -5.84 -1.22 21.84
N ASP A 63 -6.67 -1.32 20.80
CA ASP A 63 -7.89 -2.12 20.79
C ASP A 63 -7.60 -3.53 20.27
N ASN A 64 -8.55 -4.45 20.48
CA ASN A 64 -8.49 -5.82 19.96
C ASN A 64 -8.47 -5.92 18.42
N ASN A 65 -8.64 -4.79 17.73
CA ASN A 65 -8.67 -4.67 16.27
C ASN A 65 -7.42 -3.99 15.70
N ALA A 66 -6.34 -3.89 16.48
CA ALA A 66 -5.09 -3.24 16.07
C ALA A 66 -4.58 -3.72 14.69
N GLU A 67 -4.75 -5.01 14.39
CA GLU A 67 -4.36 -5.61 13.10
C GLU A 67 -5.03 -4.94 11.90
N LEU A 68 -6.33 -4.63 11.97
CA LEU A 68 -7.08 -3.99 10.87
C LEU A 68 -6.55 -2.61 10.52
N SER A 69 -5.97 -1.91 11.51
CA SER A 69 -5.43 -0.57 11.35
C SER A 69 -3.92 -0.55 11.08
N ALA A 70 -3.24 -1.69 11.16
CA ALA A 70 -1.78 -1.74 11.21
C ALA A 70 -1.13 -1.15 9.95
N VAL A 71 -1.56 -1.62 8.77
CA VAL A 71 -1.09 -1.14 7.47
C VAL A 71 -1.39 0.35 7.26
N PRO A 72 -2.66 0.83 7.31
CA PRO A 72 -2.95 2.23 7.08
C PRO A 72 -2.29 3.16 8.13
N SER A 73 -2.18 2.73 9.38
CA SER A 73 -1.43 3.44 10.43
C SER A 73 0.06 3.59 10.08
N ALA A 74 0.70 2.55 9.51
CA ALA A 74 2.09 2.60 9.08
C ALA A 74 2.30 3.54 7.89
N VAL A 75 1.40 3.53 6.90
CA VAL A 75 1.40 4.47 5.77
C VAL A 75 1.18 5.91 6.26
N ASN A 76 0.29 6.12 7.23
CA ASN A 76 0.07 7.44 7.84
C ASN A 76 1.37 8.02 8.45
N TYR A 77 2.21 7.21 9.09
CA TYR A 77 3.52 7.69 9.56
C TYR A 77 4.46 8.10 8.42
N ILE A 78 4.36 7.48 7.23
CA ILE A 78 5.08 7.95 6.03
C ILE A 78 4.53 9.31 5.59
N ALA A 79 3.21 9.49 5.56
CA ALA A 79 2.57 10.76 5.20
C ALA A 79 2.98 11.91 6.14
N LEU A 80 3.18 11.60 7.43
CA LEU A 80 3.68 12.48 8.49
C LEU A 80 5.21 12.62 8.51
N ASN A 81 5.93 12.00 7.57
CA ASN A 81 7.40 11.99 7.51
C ASN A 81 8.09 11.41 8.76
N ASN A 82 7.39 10.57 9.53
CA ASN A 82 7.96 9.83 10.66
C ASN A 82 8.47 8.46 10.20
N ILE A 83 9.53 8.50 9.40
CA ILE A 83 10.09 7.31 8.73
C ILE A 83 10.56 6.24 9.72
N LYS A 84 11.04 6.64 10.89
CA LYS A 84 11.49 5.70 11.94
C LYS A 84 10.33 4.82 12.43
N LEU A 85 9.19 5.43 12.77
CA LEU A 85 8.02 4.67 13.23
C LEU A 85 7.39 3.85 12.12
N ALA A 86 7.31 4.38 10.90
CA ALA A 86 6.87 3.62 9.73
C ALA A 86 7.72 2.35 9.54
N THR A 87 9.05 2.48 9.62
CA THR A 87 9.98 1.34 9.50
C THR A 87 9.72 0.28 10.57
N THR A 88 9.56 0.69 11.83
CA THR A 88 9.24 -0.24 12.92
C THR A 88 7.94 -1.00 12.67
N LEU A 89 6.88 -0.28 12.26
CA LEU A 89 5.57 -0.91 12.04
C LEU A 89 5.58 -1.84 10.83
N PHE A 90 6.14 -1.44 9.70
CA PHE A 90 6.22 -2.32 8.54
C PHE A 90 7.06 -3.57 8.83
N SER A 91 8.16 -3.44 9.57
CA SER A 91 8.95 -4.62 10.01
C SER A 91 8.13 -5.58 10.87
N ALA A 92 7.22 -5.08 11.71
CA ALA A 92 6.30 -5.94 12.46
C ALA A 92 5.25 -6.59 11.53
N ILE A 93 4.66 -5.82 10.60
CA ILE A 93 3.60 -6.29 9.69
C ILE A 93 4.12 -7.35 8.70
N GLU A 94 5.39 -7.31 8.31
CA GLU A 94 6.02 -8.38 7.50
C GLU A 94 5.95 -9.77 8.13
N HIS A 95 5.72 -9.85 9.45
CA HIS A 95 5.55 -11.12 10.16
C HIS A 95 4.08 -11.48 10.39
N SER A 96 3.14 -10.70 9.82
CA SER A 96 1.70 -10.96 9.92
C SER A 96 1.33 -12.32 9.34
N ALA A 97 0.39 -12.99 10.01
CA ALA A 97 -0.24 -14.20 9.49
C ALA A 97 -1.08 -13.89 8.23
N HIS A 98 -1.60 -12.67 8.10
CA HIS A 98 -2.38 -12.25 6.94
C HIS A 98 -1.47 -11.97 5.75
N SER A 99 -1.57 -12.79 4.69
CA SER A 99 -0.62 -12.70 3.57
C SER A 99 -0.67 -11.39 2.81
N ARG A 100 -1.85 -10.78 2.65
CA ARG A 100 -1.99 -9.46 2.01
C ARG A 100 -1.14 -8.40 2.72
N ASP A 101 -1.34 -8.22 4.02
CA ASP A 101 -0.66 -7.20 4.82
C ASP A 101 0.84 -7.43 4.84
N ARG A 102 1.25 -8.70 5.01
CA ARG A 102 2.65 -9.10 4.96
C ARG A 102 3.29 -8.73 3.62
N ASN A 103 2.71 -9.15 2.49
CA ASN A 103 3.28 -8.92 1.17
C ASN A 103 3.36 -7.42 0.85
N TYR A 104 2.33 -6.67 1.23
CA TYR A 104 2.29 -5.22 1.05
C TYR A 104 3.33 -4.50 1.93
N ALA A 105 3.51 -4.94 3.19
CA ALA A 105 4.58 -4.44 4.05
C ALA A 105 5.98 -4.72 3.49
N GLN A 106 6.19 -5.86 2.83
CA GLN A 106 7.46 -6.17 2.16
C GLN A 106 7.76 -5.19 1.01
N LEU A 107 6.75 -4.72 0.27
CA LEU A 107 6.94 -3.65 -0.72
C LEU A 107 7.34 -2.34 -0.06
N TRP A 108 6.68 -1.97 1.04
CA TRP A 108 7.04 -0.78 1.80
C TRP A 108 8.44 -0.86 2.40
N SER A 109 8.93 -2.03 2.79
CA SER A 109 10.32 -2.19 3.24
C SER A 109 11.34 -2.01 2.12
N LEU A 110 11.03 -2.44 0.89
CA LEU A 110 11.84 -2.12 -0.29
C LEU A 110 11.88 -0.60 -0.52
N TRP A 111 10.72 0.05 -0.42
CA TRP A 111 10.60 1.52 -0.55
C TRP A 111 11.38 2.25 0.55
N LEU A 112 11.21 1.89 1.82
CA LEU A 112 11.90 2.50 2.97
C LEU A 112 13.41 2.30 2.89
N THR A 113 13.84 1.10 2.49
CA THR A 113 15.26 0.80 2.26
C THR A 113 15.84 1.74 1.20
N ALA A 114 15.13 1.94 0.08
CA ALA A 114 15.56 2.86 -0.97
C ALA A 114 15.54 4.32 -0.49
N TYR A 115 14.45 4.76 0.13
CA TYR A 115 14.27 6.12 0.67
C TYR A 115 15.40 6.52 1.63
N GLN A 116 15.82 5.61 2.50
CA GLN A 116 16.85 5.85 3.50
C GLN A 116 18.27 5.59 2.97
N TRP A 117 18.42 5.03 1.76
CA TRP A 117 19.70 4.59 1.24
C TRP A 117 20.69 5.75 1.07
N LYS A 118 21.93 5.55 1.52
CA LYS A 118 23.04 6.51 1.36
C LYS A 118 24.23 5.94 0.58
N GLY A 119 24.13 4.70 0.12
CA GLY A 119 25.18 4.02 -0.64
C GLY A 119 24.99 4.14 -2.16
N SER A 120 25.73 3.32 -2.91
CA SER A 120 25.59 3.27 -4.38
C SER A 120 24.32 2.52 -4.82
N LYS A 121 23.81 2.88 -6.01
CA LYS A 121 22.68 2.18 -6.68
C LYS A 121 22.94 0.69 -6.81
N THR A 122 24.15 0.29 -7.23
CA THR A 122 24.52 -1.13 -7.39
C THR A 122 24.43 -1.90 -6.08
N ALA A 123 24.86 -1.29 -4.97
CA ALA A 123 24.77 -1.92 -3.65
C ALA A 123 23.32 -2.02 -3.16
N LEU A 124 22.48 -1.01 -3.42
CA LEU A 124 21.04 -1.07 -3.13
C LEU A 124 20.35 -2.19 -3.91
N ILE A 125 20.59 -2.26 -5.22
CA ILE A 125 20.02 -3.32 -6.07
C ILE A 125 20.45 -4.70 -5.58
N LYS A 126 21.73 -4.88 -5.22
CA LYS A 126 22.22 -6.15 -4.66
C LYS A 126 21.48 -6.52 -3.37
N ARG A 127 21.31 -5.56 -2.45
CA ARG A 127 20.57 -5.76 -1.20
C ARG A 127 19.11 -6.14 -1.46
N ASN A 128 18.45 -5.42 -2.36
CA ASN A 128 17.05 -5.70 -2.72
C ASN A 128 16.89 -7.09 -3.34
N LYS A 129 17.80 -7.50 -4.23
CA LYS A 129 17.80 -8.87 -4.78
C LYS A 129 17.91 -9.94 -3.69
N GLN A 130 18.79 -9.74 -2.71
CA GLN A 130 18.91 -10.66 -1.58
C GLN A 130 17.61 -10.74 -0.77
N TYR A 131 17.01 -9.59 -0.48
CA TYR A 131 15.73 -9.52 0.21
C TYR A 131 14.63 -10.25 -0.58
N ILE A 132 14.48 -9.95 -1.87
CA ILE A 132 13.47 -10.53 -2.76
C ILE A 132 13.64 -12.05 -2.91
N ASN A 133 14.87 -12.57 -2.88
CA ASN A 133 15.11 -14.02 -2.94
C ASN A 133 14.62 -14.79 -1.70
N THR A 134 14.34 -14.09 -0.60
CA THR A 134 13.86 -14.68 0.66
C THR A 134 12.38 -14.40 0.93
N HIS A 135 11.70 -13.68 0.04
CA HIS A 135 10.30 -13.28 0.18
C HIS A 135 9.51 -13.65 -1.09
N THR A 136 8.20 -13.77 -0.94
CA THR A 136 7.29 -14.13 -2.03
C THR A 136 6.07 -13.24 -1.98
N TRP A 137 5.62 -12.78 -3.14
CA TRP A 137 4.39 -12.02 -3.28
C TRP A 137 3.32 -12.87 -3.97
N ASP A 138 2.13 -12.91 -3.36
CA ASP A 138 1.00 -13.68 -3.89
C ASP A 138 0.39 -13.01 -5.15
N LEU A 139 0.51 -11.70 -5.26
CA LEU A 139 -0.15 -10.93 -6.31
C LEU A 139 0.82 -10.58 -7.45
N PRO A 140 0.40 -10.72 -8.73
CA PRO A 140 1.30 -10.52 -9.86
C PRO A 140 1.91 -9.11 -9.97
N TRP A 141 1.20 -8.05 -9.58
CA TRP A 141 1.76 -6.69 -9.65
C TRP A 141 2.80 -6.45 -8.58
N GLU A 142 2.56 -6.96 -7.36
CA GLU A 142 3.51 -6.83 -6.26
C GLU A 142 4.83 -7.52 -6.59
N GLN A 143 4.77 -8.73 -7.16
CA GLN A 143 5.96 -9.41 -7.67
C GLN A 143 6.69 -8.57 -8.72
N ARG A 144 5.97 -7.85 -9.59
CA ARG A 144 6.58 -6.95 -10.59
C ARG A 144 7.17 -5.70 -9.93
N ILE A 145 6.52 -5.11 -8.93
CA ILE A 145 7.07 -3.99 -8.15
C ILE A 145 8.37 -4.42 -7.46
N ALA A 146 8.40 -5.61 -6.84
CA ALA A 146 9.62 -6.15 -6.26
C ALA A 146 10.74 -6.28 -7.31
N ARG A 147 10.42 -6.82 -8.50
CA ARG A 147 11.38 -6.92 -9.61
C ARG A 147 11.87 -5.57 -10.13
N LEU A 148 11.04 -4.52 -10.09
CA LEU A 148 11.49 -3.15 -10.36
C LEU A 148 12.57 -2.73 -9.36
N TYR A 149 12.37 -2.95 -8.06
CA TYR A 149 13.36 -2.61 -7.02
C TYR A 149 14.63 -3.49 -7.07
N ALA A 150 14.57 -4.64 -7.73
CA ALA A 150 15.73 -5.44 -8.11
C ALA A 150 16.43 -4.95 -9.39
N GLY A 151 15.91 -3.92 -10.06
CA GLY A 151 16.42 -3.41 -11.33
C GLY A 151 16.24 -4.38 -12.51
N GLU A 152 15.26 -5.29 -12.44
CA GLU A 152 15.01 -6.30 -13.48
C GLU A 152 14.03 -5.85 -14.55
N ILE A 153 13.17 -4.88 -14.23
CA ILE A 153 12.22 -4.27 -15.16
C ILE A 153 12.29 -2.75 -15.01
N THR A 154 11.80 -2.02 -16.01
CA THR A 154 11.71 -0.56 -15.96
C THR A 154 10.34 -0.11 -15.41
N PRO A 155 10.23 1.13 -14.91
CA PRO A 155 8.96 1.76 -14.54
C PRO A 155 7.89 1.68 -15.65
N GLU A 156 8.26 1.98 -16.90
CA GLU A 156 7.36 1.93 -18.05
C GLU A 156 6.88 0.51 -18.32
N ALA A 157 7.77 -0.49 -18.24
CA ALA A 157 7.42 -1.89 -18.42
C ALA A 157 6.49 -2.42 -17.30
N LEU A 158 6.59 -1.87 -16.10
CA LEU A 158 5.63 -2.13 -15.02
C LEU A 158 4.26 -1.55 -15.38
N LEU A 159 4.19 -0.25 -15.65
CA LEU A 159 2.92 0.46 -15.87
C LEU A 159 2.20 0.02 -17.14
N LEU A 160 2.91 -0.17 -18.25
CA LEU A 160 2.35 -0.67 -19.51
C LEU A 160 1.78 -2.09 -19.37
N SER A 161 2.33 -2.91 -18.47
CA SER A 161 1.78 -4.26 -18.28
C SER A 161 0.38 -4.24 -17.68
N ILE A 162 0.07 -3.25 -16.83
CA ILE A 162 -1.22 -3.12 -16.12
C ILE A 162 -2.34 -2.76 -17.09
N SER A 163 -2.07 -1.89 -18.07
CA SER A 163 -3.08 -1.51 -19.08
C SER A 163 -3.57 -2.71 -19.91
N ASN A 164 -2.74 -3.75 -20.03
CA ASN A 164 -3.05 -4.96 -20.79
C ASN A 164 -3.75 -6.06 -19.96
N TRP A 165 -4.00 -5.82 -18.67
CA TRP A 165 -4.67 -6.81 -17.82
C TRP A 165 -6.16 -6.90 -18.10
N ASN A 166 -6.64 -8.14 -18.26
CA ASN A 166 -8.05 -8.44 -18.41
C ASN A 166 -8.76 -8.52 -17.04
N VAL A 167 -8.85 -7.37 -16.37
CA VAL A 167 -9.53 -7.19 -15.08
C VAL A 167 -10.48 -5.99 -15.16
N ASN A 168 -11.39 -5.88 -14.19
CA ASN A 168 -12.29 -4.72 -14.13
C ASN A 168 -11.52 -3.41 -13.91
N GLU A 169 -12.10 -2.30 -14.36
CA GLU A 169 -11.44 -0.98 -14.32
C GLU A 169 -11.12 -0.49 -12.90
N LYS A 170 -11.93 -0.83 -11.90
CA LYS A 170 -11.65 -0.46 -10.50
C LYS A 170 -10.37 -1.13 -10.02
N MET A 171 -10.22 -2.43 -10.26
CA MET A 171 -9.01 -3.18 -9.93
C MET A 171 -7.81 -2.64 -10.70
N LYS A 172 -7.99 -2.29 -11.98
CA LYS A 172 -6.92 -1.74 -12.82
C LYS A 172 -6.43 -0.40 -12.28
N SER A 173 -7.34 0.50 -11.92
CA SER A 173 -7.03 1.81 -11.32
C SER A 173 -6.32 1.68 -9.96
N ASP A 174 -6.77 0.73 -9.13
CA ASP A 174 -6.14 0.44 -7.84
C ASP A 174 -4.68 -0.01 -8.01
N VAL A 175 -4.47 -1.05 -8.83
CA VAL A 175 -3.14 -1.59 -9.14
C VAL A 175 -2.24 -0.55 -9.81
N LEU A 176 -2.80 0.27 -10.71
CA LEU A 176 -2.07 1.35 -11.36
C LEU A 176 -1.58 2.37 -10.35
N THR A 177 -2.40 2.75 -9.37
CA THR A 177 -2.07 3.75 -8.36
C THR A 177 -0.94 3.28 -7.46
N GLU A 178 -1.05 2.06 -6.93
CA GLU A 178 0.00 1.40 -6.15
C GLU A 178 1.31 1.33 -6.97
N SER A 179 1.22 0.80 -8.20
CA SER A 179 2.39 0.61 -9.07
C SER A 179 3.05 1.93 -9.47
N LEU A 180 2.28 2.99 -9.75
CA LEU A 180 2.80 4.31 -10.09
C LEU A 180 3.53 4.93 -8.90
N PHE A 181 3.00 4.80 -7.68
CA PHE A 181 3.67 5.27 -6.48
C PHE A 181 5.04 4.61 -6.30
N PHE A 182 5.10 3.28 -6.39
CA PHE A 182 6.36 2.56 -6.24
C PHE A 182 7.31 2.82 -7.42
N ALA A 183 6.80 3.00 -8.63
CA ALA A 183 7.58 3.32 -9.83
C ALA A 183 8.24 4.69 -9.75
N ASN A 184 7.47 5.72 -9.39
CA ASN A 184 7.99 7.07 -9.21
C ASN A 184 9.01 7.12 -8.07
N SER A 185 8.74 6.41 -6.97
CA SER A 185 9.68 6.33 -5.85
C SER A 185 10.97 5.60 -6.19
N TYR A 186 10.90 4.55 -7.03
CA TYR A 186 12.09 3.89 -7.57
C TYR A 186 12.92 4.88 -8.38
N LEU A 187 12.29 5.62 -9.29
CA LEU A 187 12.99 6.61 -10.11
C LEU A 187 13.69 7.65 -9.25
N GLU A 188 13.06 8.11 -8.18
CA GLU A 188 13.65 9.13 -7.32
C GLU A 188 14.75 8.61 -6.41
N PHE A 189 14.52 7.48 -5.72
CA PHE A 189 15.40 7.03 -4.65
C PHE A 189 16.44 6.00 -5.10
N VAL A 190 16.18 5.30 -6.21
CA VAL A 190 17.08 4.29 -6.77
C VAL A 190 17.80 4.79 -8.00
N ASP A 191 17.06 5.41 -8.93
CA ASP A 191 17.60 5.84 -10.23
C ASP A 191 18.10 7.30 -10.25
N ASN A 192 17.68 8.12 -9.28
CA ASN A 192 17.88 9.57 -9.25
C ASN A 192 17.34 10.30 -10.50
N ASN A 193 16.23 9.82 -11.06
CA ASN A 193 15.60 10.34 -12.27
C ASN A 193 14.22 10.98 -11.96
N THR A 194 14.25 12.10 -11.24
CA THR A 194 13.03 12.82 -10.83
C THR A 194 12.23 13.39 -12.01
N SER A 195 12.90 13.73 -13.14
CA SER A 195 12.19 14.22 -14.34
C SER A 195 11.23 13.17 -14.88
N LEU A 196 11.74 11.95 -15.09
CA LEU A 196 10.93 10.84 -15.57
C LEU A 196 9.80 10.48 -14.58
N ALA A 197 10.06 10.57 -13.27
CA ALA A 197 9.03 10.34 -12.25
C ALA A 197 7.86 11.35 -12.38
N LYS A 198 8.17 12.62 -12.63
CA LYS A 198 7.16 13.67 -12.88
C LYS A 198 6.43 13.47 -14.21
N GLU A 199 7.13 13.04 -15.25
CA GLU A 199 6.54 12.71 -16.55
C GLU A 199 5.53 11.56 -16.43
N LEU A 200 5.92 10.46 -15.78
CA LEU A 200 5.02 9.32 -15.53
C LEU A 200 3.83 9.70 -14.66
N PHE A 201 4.05 10.50 -13.60
CA PHE A 201 2.92 11.04 -12.83
C PHE A 201 1.94 11.79 -13.74
N THR A 202 2.44 12.74 -14.53
CA THR A 202 1.61 13.56 -15.42
C THR A 202 0.82 12.73 -16.43
N GLN A 203 1.43 11.67 -16.95
CA GLN A 203 0.81 10.74 -17.88
C GLN A 203 -0.33 9.95 -17.25
N TYR A 204 -0.17 9.46 -16.02
CA TYR A 204 -1.10 8.49 -15.40
C TYR A 204 -2.04 9.09 -14.34
N GLN A 205 -1.86 10.35 -13.90
CA GLN A 205 -2.62 10.98 -12.81
C GLN A 205 -4.15 10.95 -12.99
N HIS A 206 -4.64 10.96 -14.23
CA HIS A 206 -6.07 10.95 -14.55
C HIS A 206 -6.76 9.61 -14.27
N ALA A 207 -5.98 8.53 -14.09
CA ALA A 207 -6.47 7.18 -13.89
C ALA A 207 -6.26 6.66 -12.45
N LEU A 208 -5.84 7.52 -11.52
CA LEU A 208 -5.58 7.15 -10.14
C LEU A 208 -6.87 6.85 -9.38
N ASN A 209 -6.78 5.86 -8.49
CA ASN A 209 -7.83 5.47 -7.57
C ASN A 209 -7.80 6.40 -6.36
N ASN A 210 -8.87 7.16 -6.16
CA ASN A 210 -9.03 8.06 -5.00
C ASN A 210 -9.18 7.32 -3.65
N SER A 211 -9.32 5.99 -3.68
CA SER A 211 -9.44 5.14 -2.49
C SER A 211 -8.13 4.43 -2.12
N SER A 212 -7.04 4.67 -2.85
CA SER A 212 -5.71 4.11 -2.56
C SER A 212 -4.94 5.03 -1.61
N LEU A 213 -4.24 4.43 -0.63
CA LEU A 213 -3.46 5.16 0.38
C LEU A 213 -2.24 5.88 -0.23
N GLU A 214 -1.78 5.45 -1.40
CA GLU A 214 -0.67 6.04 -2.13
C GLU A 214 -1.06 7.32 -2.88
N GLN A 215 -2.33 7.46 -3.27
CA GLN A 215 -2.77 8.59 -4.08
C GLN A 215 -2.46 9.95 -3.41
N PRO A 216 -2.79 10.19 -2.13
CA PRO A 216 -2.46 11.46 -1.48
C PRO A 216 -0.96 11.73 -1.41
N LEU A 217 -0.14 10.67 -1.33
CA LEU A 217 1.32 10.78 -1.31
C LEU A 217 1.87 11.18 -2.68
N LEU A 218 1.31 10.63 -3.76
CA LEU A 218 1.61 11.04 -5.14
C LEU A 218 1.22 12.51 -5.36
N LEU A 219 -0.02 12.89 -5.02
CA LEU A 219 -0.53 14.24 -5.24
C LEU A 219 0.30 15.29 -4.48
N LYS A 220 0.53 15.08 -3.19
CA LYS A 220 1.35 15.97 -2.33
C LYS A 220 2.74 16.22 -2.92
N LYS A 221 3.28 15.26 -3.67
CA LYS A 221 4.62 15.33 -4.24
C LYS A 221 4.67 16.03 -5.59
N TYR A 222 3.72 15.75 -6.48
CA TYR A 222 3.83 16.13 -7.89
C TYR A 222 2.80 17.18 -8.37
N GLU A 223 1.74 17.47 -7.63
CA GLU A 223 0.77 18.53 -7.97
C GLU A 223 1.20 19.95 -7.53
N LYS A 224 2.48 20.13 -7.17
CA LYS A 224 3.05 21.42 -6.76
C LYS A 224 3.67 22.20 -7.91
#